data_AF-A0A0F8W097-F1
#
_entry.id   AF-A0A0F8W097-F1
#
_cell.length_a   1.000
_cell.length_b   1.000
_cell.length_c   1.000
_cell.angle_alpha   90.00
_cell.angle_beta   90.00
_cell.angle_gamma   90.00
#
_symmetry.space_group_name_H-M   'P 1'
#
loop_
_entity.id
_entity.type
_entity.pdbx_description
1 polymer ?
#
loop_
_entity_poly.entity_id
_entity_poly.type
_entity_poly.pdbx_seq_one_letter_code
_entity_poly.pdbx_strand_id
1 'polypeptide(L)'
;MNLNIQDYKETEADVAAEFYHRCKGLGLVAKMEVKLPSDVHRSGFMRADALVFQIGKVVCAVEFKGCRRSKMPLNPKSRQYRAYAGLSIPFFLCSGSDEIEDTLDDVCALADKLI
;
A
#
# COMPACT_ATOMS: atom_id res chain seq x y z
N MET A 1 39.24 0.90 -7.83
CA MET A 1 38.06 0.06 -8.16
C MET A 1 36.92 1.01 -8.46
N ASN A 2 36.53 1.13 -9.73
CA ASN A 2 35.29 1.82 -10.10
C ASN A 2 34.15 0.85 -9.82
N LEU A 3 33.47 1.00 -8.68
CA LEU A 3 32.15 0.42 -8.51
C LEU A 3 31.24 1.17 -9.47
N ASN A 4 30.94 0.51 -10.58
CA ASN A 4 29.90 0.93 -11.50
C ASN A 4 28.60 0.78 -10.72
N ILE A 5 28.23 1.81 -9.95
CA ILE A 5 26.91 1.89 -9.31
C ILE A 5 25.94 2.02 -10.47
N GLN A 6 25.51 0.88 -11.00
CA GLN A 6 24.27 0.83 -11.77
C GLN A 6 23.22 1.44 -10.86
N ASP A 7 22.63 2.55 -11.31
CA ASP A 7 21.50 3.21 -10.65
C ASP A 7 20.48 2.14 -10.27
N TYR A 8 20.47 1.73 -9.00
CA TYR A 8 19.52 0.75 -8.52
C TYR A 8 18.13 1.37 -8.66
N LYS A 9 17.38 0.86 -9.64
CA LYS A 9 15.97 1.19 -9.78
C LYS A 9 15.22 0.28 -8.83
N GLU A 10 14.89 0.85 -7.68
CA GLU A 10 13.95 0.29 -6.73
C GLU A 10 12.65 -0.13 -7.43
N THR A 11 12.23 -1.36 -7.19
CA THR A 11 11.02 -1.94 -7.79
C THR A 11 9.83 -1.89 -6.82
N GLU A 12 8.61 -2.06 -7.33
CA GLU A 12 7.41 -2.22 -6.48
C GLU A 12 7.57 -3.36 -5.47
N ALA A 13 8.25 -4.44 -5.87
CA ALA A 13 8.49 -5.58 -5.00
C ALA A 13 9.45 -5.25 -3.85
N ASP A 14 10.45 -4.41 -4.09
CA ASP A 14 11.41 -3.97 -3.06
C ASP A 14 10.72 -3.10 -2.01
N VAL A 15 9.95 -2.10 -2.45
CA VAL A 15 9.15 -1.23 -1.56
C VAL A 15 8.14 -2.06 -0.76
N ALA A 16 7.44 -2.97 -1.43
CA ALA A 16 6.45 -3.86 -0.82
C ALA A 16 7.06 -4.76 0.26
N ALA A 17 8.25 -5.34 0.00
CA ALA A 17 8.95 -6.19 0.93
C ALA A 17 9.43 -5.42 2.17
N GLU A 18 9.98 -4.22 1.99
CA GLU A 18 10.41 -3.37 3.09
C GLU A 18 9.23 -2.91 3.95
N PHE A 19 8.14 -2.44 3.32
CA PHE A 19 6.91 -2.07 4.00
C PHE A 19 6.35 -3.23 4.84
N TYR A 20 6.29 -4.43 4.26
CA TYR A 20 5.86 -5.64 4.95
C TYR A 20 6.71 -5.94 6.19
N HIS A 21 8.05 -5.85 6.06
CA HIS A 21 8.96 -6.08 7.17
C HIS A 21 8.73 -5.08 8.32
N ARG A 22 8.52 -3.80 8.00
CA ARG A 22 8.29 -2.76 9.02
C ARG A 22 6.93 -2.90 9.70
N CYS A 23 5.85 -3.26 8.99
CA CYS A 23 4.55 -3.55 9.59
C CYS A 23 4.65 -4.60 10.73
N LYS A 24 5.46 -5.65 10.53
CA LYS A 24 5.65 -6.70 11.54
C LYS A 24 6.26 -6.16 12.84
N GLY A 25 7.21 -5.22 12.73
CA GLY A 25 7.81 -4.56 13.89
C GLY A 25 6.83 -3.70 14.68
N LEU A 26 5.78 -3.20 14.01
CA LEU A 26 4.71 -2.37 14.58
C LEU A 26 3.51 -3.20 15.10
N GLY A 27 3.59 -4.53 15.07
CA GLY A 27 2.47 -5.39 15.46
C GLY A 27 1.28 -5.37 14.48
N LEU A 28 1.50 -4.84 13.28
CA LEU A 28 0.53 -4.86 12.18
C LEU A 28 0.72 -6.12 11.33
N VAL A 29 -0.37 -6.58 10.72
CA VAL A 29 -0.33 -7.68 9.75
C VAL A 29 -0.63 -7.13 8.36
N ALA A 30 0.34 -7.15 7.45
CA ALA A 30 0.13 -6.84 6.05
C ALA A 30 -0.04 -8.14 5.25
N LYS A 31 -1.16 -8.29 4.52
CA LYS A 31 -1.35 -9.37 3.55
C LYS A 31 -1.13 -8.82 2.15
N MET A 32 -0.24 -9.44 1.39
CA MET A 32 0.13 -8.98 0.04
C MET A 32 -0.80 -9.56 -1.03
N GLU A 33 -0.97 -8.84 -2.13
CA GLU A 33 -1.72 -9.25 -3.33
C GLU A 33 -3.14 -9.79 -3.03
N VAL A 34 -3.88 -9.08 -2.17
CA VAL A 34 -5.20 -9.52 -1.73
C VAL A 34 -6.26 -9.24 -2.78
N LYS A 35 -6.98 -10.29 -3.16
CA LYS A 35 -8.13 -10.20 -4.06
C LYS A 35 -9.37 -9.75 -3.29
N LEU A 36 -9.95 -8.62 -3.67
CA LEU A 36 -11.13 -8.03 -3.05
C LEU A 36 -12.30 -7.99 -4.04
N PRO A 37 -13.56 -8.15 -3.59
CA PRO A 37 -14.72 -7.99 -4.46
C PRO A 37 -14.79 -6.56 -5.01
N SER A 38 -15.22 -6.40 -6.26
CA SER A 38 -15.35 -5.08 -6.88
C SER A 38 -16.45 -5.08 -7.93
N ASP A 39 -17.35 -4.11 -7.85
CA ASP A 39 -18.42 -3.83 -8.79
C ASP A 39 -17.97 -3.00 -10.00
N VAL A 40 -16.87 -2.24 -9.86
CA VAL A 40 -16.31 -1.39 -10.93
C VAL A 40 -15.30 -2.11 -11.84
N HIS A 41 -14.83 -3.30 -11.46
CA HIS A 41 -13.94 -4.13 -12.28
C HIS A 41 -14.75 -5.21 -13.01
N ARG A 42 -14.52 -5.38 -14.32
CA ARG A 42 -15.24 -6.38 -15.14
C ARG A 42 -15.10 -7.82 -14.62
N SER A 43 -13.98 -8.13 -13.96
CA SER A 43 -13.71 -9.41 -13.32
C SER A 43 -14.58 -9.69 -12.09
N GLY A 44 -15.27 -8.68 -11.54
CA GLY A 44 -15.92 -8.75 -10.23
C GLY A 44 -14.94 -8.62 -9.05
N PHE A 45 -13.65 -8.40 -9.32
CA PHE A 45 -12.60 -8.35 -8.32
C PHE A 45 -11.51 -7.33 -8.65
N MET A 46 -10.94 -6.72 -7.62
CA MET A 46 -9.72 -5.93 -7.66
C MET A 46 -8.59 -6.65 -6.90
N ARG A 47 -7.35 -6.23 -7.13
CA ARG A 47 -6.20 -6.60 -6.30
C ARG A 47 -5.77 -5.39 -5.48
N ALA A 48 -5.60 -5.58 -4.19
CA ALA A 48 -4.84 -4.68 -3.34
C ALA A 48 -3.41 -5.18 -3.25
N ASP A 49 -2.41 -4.31 -3.44
CA ASP A 49 -1.01 -4.73 -3.32
C ASP A 49 -0.68 -5.15 -1.88
N ALA A 50 -1.21 -4.42 -0.89
CA ALA A 50 -1.28 -4.86 0.50
C ALA A 50 -2.62 -4.50 1.15
N LEU A 51 -3.07 -5.35 2.08
CA LEU A 51 -4.18 -5.11 3.00
C LEU A 51 -3.66 -5.25 4.43
N VAL A 52 -3.75 -4.17 5.21
CA VAL A 52 -3.20 -4.08 6.56
C VAL A 52 -4.27 -4.31 7.61
N PHE A 53 -3.91 -5.05 8.65
CA PHE A 53 -4.77 -5.43 9.76
C PHE A 53 -4.12 -5.09 11.11
N GLN A 54 -4.96 -4.76 12.08
CA GLN A 54 -4.60 -4.69 13.49
C GLN A 54 -5.65 -5.48 14.30
N ILE A 55 -5.21 -6.44 15.11
CA ILE A 55 -6.08 -7.30 15.94
C ILE A 55 -7.26 -7.88 15.12
N GLY A 56 -6.96 -8.36 13.91
CA GLY A 56 -7.96 -8.98 13.00
C GLY A 56 -8.92 -8.01 12.30
N LYS A 57 -8.90 -6.70 12.61
CA LYS A 57 -9.67 -5.69 11.90
C LYS A 57 -8.88 -5.14 10.72
N VAL A 58 -9.54 -4.89 9.59
CA VAL A 58 -8.94 -4.19 8.44
C VAL A 58 -8.69 -2.74 8.84
N VAL A 59 -7.44 -2.28 8.68
CA VAL A 59 -7.04 -0.89 8.87
C VAL A 59 -7.20 -0.14 7.55
N CYS A 60 -6.45 -0.56 6.53
CA CYS A 60 -6.43 0.07 5.21
C CYS A 60 -5.83 -0.85 4.15
N ALA A 61 -5.94 -0.46 2.89
CA ALA A 61 -5.13 -0.99 1.81
C ALA A 61 -3.94 -0.07 1.50
N VAL A 62 -2.87 -0.63 0.92
CA VAL A 62 -1.72 0.14 0.43
C VAL A 62 -1.40 -0.34 -0.98
N GLU A 63 -1.20 0.62 -1.89
CA GLU A 63 -0.77 0.38 -3.27
C GLU A 63 0.66 0.83 -3.44
N PHE A 64 1.53 -0.05 -3.94
CA PHE A 64 2.93 0.29 -4.19
C PHE A 64 3.10 0.77 -5.63
N LYS A 65 3.97 1.75 -5.85
CA LYS A 65 4.29 2.26 -7.18
C LYS A 65 5.81 2.37 -7.33
N GLY A 66 6.37 1.69 -8.33
CA GLY A 66 7.81 1.50 -8.50
C GLY A 66 8.48 2.67 -9.21
N CYS A 67 7.96 3.88 -9.02
CA CYS A 67 8.50 5.05 -9.69
C CYS A 67 8.47 6.27 -8.76
N ARG A 68 9.64 6.92 -8.64
CA ARG A 68 9.92 8.17 -7.92
C ARG A 68 9.17 9.40 -8.50
N ARG A 69 7.93 9.25 -8.91
CA ARG A 69 7.06 10.39 -9.21
C ARG A 69 6.36 10.73 -7.92
N SER A 70 7.03 11.59 -7.14
CA SER A 70 6.50 12.45 -6.07
C SER A 70 5.00 12.29 -5.86
N LYS A 71 4.60 11.65 -4.74
CA LYS A 71 3.23 11.52 -4.24
C LYS A 71 2.18 11.70 -5.34
N MET A 72 2.00 10.70 -6.20
CA MET A 72 0.94 10.77 -7.21
C MET A 72 -0.39 11.00 -6.48
N PRO A 73 -1.12 12.10 -6.74
CA PRO A 73 -2.35 12.36 -6.00
C PRO A 73 -3.36 11.25 -6.32
N LEU A 74 -4.08 10.82 -5.29
CA LEU A 74 -5.20 9.91 -5.43
C LEU A 74 -6.17 10.48 -6.48
N ASN A 75 -6.35 9.78 -7.60
CA ASN A 75 -7.31 10.18 -8.62
C ASN A 75 -8.69 9.58 -8.26
N PRO A 76 -9.68 10.40 -7.83
CA PRO A 76 -10.99 9.89 -7.41
C PRO A 76 -11.79 9.26 -8.56
N LYS A 77 -11.42 9.56 -9.81
CA LYS A 77 -12.04 8.96 -11.01
C LYS A 77 -11.43 7.60 -11.37
N SER A 78 -10.32 7.22 -10.74
CA SER A 78 -9.69 5.92 -11.01
C SER A 78 -10.60 4.77 -10.58
N ARG A 79 -10.52 3.65 -11.30
CA ARG A 79 -11.26 2.43 -10.92
C ARG A 79 -10.82 1.92 -9.56
N GLN A 80 -9.53 2.01 -9.25
CA GLN A 80 -8.98 1.58 -7.96
C GLN A 80 -9.57 2.38 -6.79
N TYR A 81 -9.59 3.72 -6.89
CA TYR A 81 -10.19 4.58 -5.87
C TYR A 81 -11.66 4.23 -5.64
N ARG A 82 -12.46 4.13 -6.72
CA ARG A 82 -13.89 3.83 -6.62
C ARG A 82 -14.14 2.46 -6.01
N ALA A 83 -13.30 1.47 -6.29
CA ALA A 83 -13.41 0.15 -5.72
C ALA A 83 -13.17 0.16 -4.19
N TYR A 84 -12.09 0.79 -3.72
CA TYR A 84 -11.84 0.94 -2.29
C TYR A 84 -12.94 1.74 -1.56
N ALA A 85 -13.39 2.85 -2.17
CA ALA A 85 -14.48 3.64 -1.64
C ALA A 85 -15.78 2.84 -1.51
N GLY A 86 -16.12 2.01 -2.52
CA GLY A 86 -17.28 1.12 -2.48
C GLY A 86 -17.20 0.06 -1.37
N LEU A 87 -16.00 -0.34 -0.97
CA LEU A 87 -15.77 -1.27 0.15
C LEU A 87 -15.63 -0.57 1.51
N SER A 88 -15.68 0.77 1.56
CA SER A 88 -15.37 1.56 2.76
C SER A 88 -14.00 1.22 3.37
N ILE A 89 -13.02 0.86 2.51
CA ILE A 89 -11.65 0.58 2.91
C ILE A 89 -10.81 1.83 2.68
N PRO A 90 -10.23 2.45 3.72
CA PRO A 90 -9.23 3.50 3.55
C PRO A 90 -8.02 2.97 2.77
N PHE A 91 -7.36 3.80 1.98
CA PHE A 91 -6.17 3.34 1.26
C PHE A 91 -5.13 4.44 1.03
N PHE A 92 -3.89 4.02 0.93
CA PHE A 92 -2.71 4.87 0.73
C PHE A 92 -1.91 4.44 -0.50
N LEU A 93 -1.10 5.35 -1.03
CA LEU A 93 -0.10 5.08 -2.07
C LEU A 93 1.29 5.20 -1.46
N CYS A 94 2.17 4.25 -1.75
CA CYS A 94 3.58 4.28 -1.36
C CYS A 94 4.45 4.17 -2.62
N SER A 95 5.10 5.26 -3.01
CA SER A 95 5.73 5.44 -4.33
C SER A 95 7.26 5.36 -4.29
N GLY A 96 7.81 4.58 -3.37
CA GLY A 96 9.24 4.41 -3.14
C GLY A 96 9.54 4.11 -1.67
N SER A 97 10.77 3.70 -1.36
CA SER A 97 11.19 3.42 0.02
C SER A 97 11.29 4.69 0.89
N ASP A 98 11.45 5.86 0.27
CA ASP A 98 11.44 7.15 0.96
C ASP A 98 10.05 7.55 1.51
N GLU A 99 8.97 6.98 0.97
CA GLU A 99 7.59 7.21 1.43
C GLU A 99 7.10 6.15 2.44
N ILE A 100 7.88 5.11 2.72
CA ILE A 100 7.46 4.01 3.60
C ILE A 100 7.15 4.51 5.02
N GLU A 101 8.02 5.35 5.58
CA GLU A 101 7.84 5.82 6.96
C GLU A 101 6.58 6.69 7.09
N ASP A 102 6.41 7.68 6.22
CA ASP A 102 5.19 8.50 6.12
C ASP A 102 3.94 7.62 5.99
N THR A 103 4.00 6.59 5.14
CA THR A 103 2.86 5.68 4.94
C THR A 103 2.56 4.87 6.19
N LEU A 104 3.58 4.40 6.92
CA LEU A 104 3.39 3.67 8.17
C LEU A 104 2.82 4.55 9.27
N ASP A 105 3.25 5.81 9.36
CA ASP A 105 2.69 6.78 10.31
C ASP A 105 1.19 6.98 10.07
N ASP A 106 0.78 7.17 8.81
CA ASP A 106 -0.63 7.29 8.43
C ASP A 106 -1.44 6.01 8.75
N VAL A 107 -0.85 4.84 8.50
CA VAL A 107 -1.45 3.53 8.81
C VAL A 107 -1.63 3.36 10.33
N CYS A 108 -0.60 3.64 11.12
CA CYS A 108 -0.66 3.56 12.58
C CYS A 108 -1.69 4.54 13.16
N ALA A 109 -1.70 5.79 12.68
CA ALA A 109 -2.69 6.78 13.11
C ALA A 109 -4.14 6.37 12.80
N LEU A 110 -4.34 5.57 11.76
CA LEU A 110 -5.64 4.97 11.46
C LEU A 110 -5.94 3.75 12.33
N ALA A 111 -4.94 2.91 12.57
CA ALA A 111 -5.03 1.72 13.41
C ALA A 111 -5.43 2.09 14.86
N ASP A 112 -4.81 3.13 15.42
CA ASP A 112 -5.10 3.64 16.77
C ASP A 112 -6.55 4.11 16.96
N LYS A 113 -7.26 4.45 15.87
CA LYS A 113 -8.69 4.82 15.91
C LYS A 113 -9.62 3.62 15.97
N LEU A 114 -9.12 2.40 15.77
CA LEU A 114 -9.89 1.15 15.74
C LEU A 114 -9.84 0.36 17.05
N ILE A 115 -9.01 0.80 18.01
CA ILE A 115 -8.90 0.28 19.39
C ILE A 115 -9.84 1.08 20.29
#